data_AF-A0A518C9F0-F1
#
_entry.id   AF-A0A518C9F0-F1
#
_cell.length_a   1.000
_cell.length_b   1.000
_cell.length_c   1.000
_cell.angle_alpha   90.00
_cell.angle_beta   90.00
_cell.angle_gamma   90.00
#
_symmetry.space_group_name_H-M   'P 1'
#
loop_
_entity.id
_entity.type
_entity.pdbx_description
1 polymer ?
#
loop_
_entity_poly.entity_id
_entity_poly.type
_entity_poly.pdbx_seq_one_letter_code
_entity_poly.pdbx_strand_id
1 'polypeptide(L)'
;MNTFQKSILLSALCCTIGAGLLLAGSRSITPRETEATKPVIRPIESVRLGDRVDTSASAIAKEKAVAPLAERPYWDALEVDSNSWKSIRFQLVKGNELFDIELLRPDGWLLENGVAVGGKVHLTLPEQSIDDWADVIEVSACPPLAKGTGRVVTGLITHIRPGVYDLFLEDAPESIGVTDNHPFWSVDRQDFVVTSDLIIGERLEAFGRTVRVANLVSRSGEHRVYNLEVHRDHIYRVTSLGILVHNASSNPHLAGQTPQPGTRGTGVNRARAAEVELVQRTGKGTKAWTPEQIEYIQQNGRLPPGQVGHHINNVADFPEWAGDPRNIKFVDGQAGNLAEHGGNFQNKTTGPLIDR
;
A
#
# COMPACT_ATOMS: atom_id res chain seq x y z
N MET A 1 30.29 11.55 23.15
CA MET A 1 29.61 10.33 23.63
C MET A 1 28.29 10.24 22.90
N ASN A 2 28.27 9.56 21.76
CA ASN A 2 27.09 9.42 20.92
C ASN A 2 26.34 8.15 21.34
N THR A 3 25.16 8.32 21.93
CA THR A 3 24.17 7.26 22.08
C THR A 3 23.50 7.02 20.74
N PHE A 4 23.91 5.96 20.05
CA PHE A 4 23.15 5.34 18.98
C PHE A 4 21.86 4.77 19.57
N GLN A 5 20.73 5.41 19.29
CA GLN A 5 19.40 4.86 19.55
C GLN A 5 19.09 3.88 18.41
N LYS A 6 19.08 2.58 18.72
CA LYS A 6 18.67 1.53 17.79
C LYS A 6 17.16 1.63 17.58
N SER A 7 16.74 2.06 16.39
CA SER A 7 15.38 1.87 15.89
C SER A 7 15.37 0.58 15.06
N ILE A 8 14.73 -0.47 15.57
CA ILE A 8 14.52 -1.73 14.85
C ILE A 8 13.21 -1.57 14.07
N LEU A 9 13.25 -1.80 12.75
CA LEU A 9 12.09 -1.74 11.88
C LEU A 9 11.35 -3.10 11.87
N LEU A 10 10.02 -2.98 11.79
CA LEU A 10 8.93 -3.95 11.59
C LEU A 10 9.25 -5.44 11.50
N SER A 11 8.47 -6.24 12.22
CA SER A 11 8.40 -7.70 12.10
C SER A 11 7.10 -8.22 11.48
N ALA A 12 7.19 -9.10 10.48
CA ALA A 12 6.13 -9.90 9.84
C ALA A 12 6.09 -11.36 10.37
N LEU A 13 4.90 -11.99 10.36
CA LEU A 13 4.59 -13.27 11.01
C LEU A 13 4.69 -14.47 10.04
N CYS A 14 5.30 -15.61 10.44
CA CYS A 14 5.36 -16.86 9.64
C CYS A 14 5.30 -18.13 10.51
N CYS A 15 4.60 -19.19 10.04
CA CYS A 15 4.56 -20.51 10.66
C CYS A 15 5.25 -21.59 9.80
N THR A 16 6.02 -22.48 10.42
CA THR A 16 6.49 -23.75 9.84
C THR A 16 6.31 -24.89 10.85
N ILE A 17 5.91 -26.09 10.40
CA ILE A 17 5.94 -27.34 11.19
C ILE A 17 6.68 -28.40 10.38
N GLY A 18 7.70 -29.00 10.97
CA GLY A 18 8.40 -30.19 10.46
C GLY A 18 7.94 -31.44 11.20
N ALA A 19 7.56 -32.49 10.47
CA ALA A 19 7.24 -33.80 11.02
C ALA A 19 8.47 -34.72 10.96
N GLY A 20 8.89 -35.24 12.11
CA GLY A 20 9.85 -36.34 12.24
C GLY A 20 9.14 -37.61 12.69
N LEU A 21 9.41 -38.71 11.97
CA LEU A 21 8.93 -40.07 12.19
C LEU A 21 9.67 -40.73 13.38
N LEU A 22 8.98 -41.52 14.22
CA LEU A 22 9.53 -42.69 14.94
C LEU A 22 8.40 -43.61 15.45
N LEU A 23 8.68 -44.91 15.48
CA LEU A 23 7.76 -46.06 15.57
C LEU A 23 7.35 -46.49 17.00
N ALA A 24 6.13 -47.05 17.06
CA ALA A 24 5.56 -48.09 17.93
C ALA A 24 5.45 -47.89 19.46
N GLY A 25 4.20 -47.87 19.93
CA GLY A 25 3.81 -48.10 21.33
C GLY A 25 2.32 -47.81 21.55
N SER A 26 1.48 -48.84 21.56
CA SER A 26 0.02 -48.75 21.67
C SER A 26 -0.44 -48.24 23.04
N ARG A 27 -1.24 -47.15 23.04
CA ARG A 27 -2.30 -46.84 24.01
C ARG A 27 -3.16 -45.70 23.47
N SER A 28 -4.47 -45.92 23.38
CA SER A 28 -5.43 -44.93 22.90
C SER A 28 -5.52 -43.78 23.91
N ILE A 29 -5.03 -42.61 23.52
CA ILE A 29 -5.27 -41.34 24.20
C ILE A 29 -5.99 -40.47 23.16
N THR A 30 -7.23 -40.09 23.47
CA THR A 30 -7.99 -39.07 22.74
C THR A 30 -7.12 -37.85 22.47
N PRO A 31 -7.11 -37.27 21.26
CA PRO A 31 -6.24 -36.13 20.98
C PRO A 31 -6.67 -34.95 21.84
N ARG A 32 -5.79 -34.58 22.76
CA ARG A 32 -5.79 -33.28 23.43
C ARG A 32 -5.73 -32.23 22.33
N GLU A 33 -6.63 -31.24 22.37
CA GLU A 33 -6.56 -30.06 21.51
C GLU A 33 -5.11 -29.61 21.39
N THR A 34 -4.60 -29.62 20.17
CA THR A 34 -3.24 -29.20 19.85
C THR A 34 -3.08 -27.77 20.35
N GLU A 35 -2.27 -27.63 21.39
CA GLU A 35 -1.79 -26.35 21.92
C GLU A 35 -1.30 -25.51 20.74
N ALA A 36 -2.06 -24.46 20.40
CA ALA A 36 -1.74 -23.57 19.28
C ALA A 36 -0.36 -22.97 19.54
N THR A 37 0.66 -23.45 18.83
CA THR A 37 2.03 -22.94 18.90
C THR A 37 2.01 -21.45 18.60
N LYS A 38 2.56 -20.64 19.52
CA LYS A 38 2.67 -19.19 19.35
C LYS A 38 3.32 -18.86 18.01
N PRO A 39 2.77 -17.91 17.25
CA PRO A 39 3.29 -17.58 15.94
C PRO A 39 4.70 -16.96 16.02
N VAL A 40 5.58 -17.30 15.06
CA VAL A 40 6.95 -16.80 15.01
C VAL A 40 6.97 -15.43 14.33
N ILE A 41 7.41 -14.43 15.09
CA ILE A 41 7.55 -13.04 14.66
C ILE A 41 8.97 -12.83 14.15
N ARG A 42 9.14 -12.30 12.93
CA ARG A 42 10.46 -11.99 12.36
C ARG A 42 10.49 -10.63 11.67
N PRO A 43 11.58 -9.85 11.71
CA PRO A 43 11.69 -8.59 10.97
C PRO A 43 11.34 -8.73 9.48
N ILE A 44 10.65 -7.78 8.86
CA ILE A 44 10.22 -7.85 7.45
C ILE A 44 11.44 -7.90 6.52
N GLU A 45 12.53 -7.22 6.89
CA GLU A 45 13.82 -7.28 6.21
C GLU A 45 14.50 -8.65 6.28
N SER A 46 14.03 -9.55 7.15
CA SER A 46 14.51 -10.93 7.26
C SER A 46 13.69 -11.92 6.43
N VAL A 47 12.55 -11.50 5.88
CA VAL A 47 11.72 -12.31 4.98
C VAL A 47 12.47 -12.53 3.65
N ARG A 48 12.35 -13.73 3.10
CA ARG A 48 13.00 -14.17 1.86
C ARG A 48 11.96 -14.74 0.90
N LEU A 49 12.29 -14.80 -0.39
CA LEU A 49 11.45 -15.51 -1.36
C LEU A 49 11.29 -16.98 -0.95
N GLY A 50 10.08 -17.52 -1.15
CA GLY A 50 9.74 -18.90 -0.76
C GLY A 50 9.34 -19.08 0.70
N ASP A 51 9.53 -18.06 1.54
CA ASP A 51 8.93 -18.00 2.88
C ASP A 51 7.41 -18.05 2.82
N ARG A 52 6.77 -18.38 3.96
CA ARG A 52 5.32 -18.21 4.11
C ARG A 52 4.99 -17.03 5.02
N VAL A 53 3.84 -16.40 4.84
CA VAL A 53 3.31 -15.39 5.76
C VAL A 53 1.85 -15.69 6.09
N ASP A 54 1.42 -15.29 7.29
CA ASP A 54 0.03 -15.43 7.71
C ASP A 54 -0.88 -14.47 6.92
N THR A 55 -1.88 -15.04 6.25
CA THR A 55 -2.91 -14.37 5.45
C THR A 55 -4.33 -14.67 5.96
N SER A 56 -4.44 -15.14 7.20
CA SER A 56 -5.73 -15.32 7.87
C SER A 56 -6.45 -13.98 7.96
N ALA A 57 -7.71 -13.92 7.57
CA ALA A 57 -8.53 -12.71 7.57
C ALA A 57 -10.02 -13.10 7.47
N SER A 58 -10.91 -12.14 7.75
CA SER A 58 -12.35 -12.31 7.49
C SER A 58 -12.64 -12.56 6.00
N ALA A 59 -13.77 -13.19 5.68
CA ALA A 59 -14.17 -13.43 4.29
C ALA A 59 -14.31 -12.13 3.49
N ILE A 60 -14.86 -11.08 4.11
CA ILE A 60 -15.03 -9.76 3.50
C ILE A 60 -13.67 -9.12 3.21
N ALA A 61 -12.72 -9.21 4.14
CA ALA A 61 -11.37 -8.73 3.91
C ALA A 61 -10.70 -9.46 2.75
N LYS A 62 -10.83 -10.78 2.66
CA LYS A 62 -10.28 -11.56 1.54
C LYS A 62 -10.92 -11.22 0.19
N GLU A 63 -12.23 -10.98 0.17
CA GLU A 63 -12.94 -10.57 -1.04
C GLU A 63 -12.45 -9.21 -1.54
N LYS A 64 -12.21 -8.26 -0.62
CA LYS A 64 -11.71 -6.91 -0.95
C LYS A 64 -10.21 -6.84 -1.23
N ALA A 65 -9.44 -7.81 -0.73
CA ALA A 65 -7.99 -7.85 -0.87
C ALA A 65 -7.51 -8.25 -2.27
N VAL A 66 -8.38 -8.84 -3.09
CA VAL A 66 -7.88 -9.43 -4.32
C VAL A 66 -8.79 -9.13 -5.49
N ALA A 67 -8.16 -8.67 -6.59
CA ALA A 67 -8.84 -8.44 -7.85
C ALA A 67 -9.59 -9.71 -8.31
N PRO A 68 -10.65 -9.55 -9.13
CA PRO A 68 -11.30 -10.69 -9.79
C PRO A 68 -10.28 -11.56 -10.53
N LEU A 69 -10.46 -12.88 -10.52
CA LEU A 69 -9.48 -13.82 -11.12
C LEU A 69 -9.17 -13.50 -12.60
N ALA A 70 -10.13 -12.96 -13.35
CA ALA A 70 -9.96 -12.58 -14.74
C ALA A 70 -8.99 -11.41 -14.97
N GLU A 71 -8.74 -10.60 -13.94
CA GLU A 71 -7.84 -9.44 -13.98
C GLU A 71 -6.46 -9.76 -13.41
N ARG A 72 -6.29 -10.97 -12.84
CA ARG A 72 -5.01 -11.40 -12.27
C ARG A 72 -4.11 -11.97 -13.35
N PRO A 73 -2.78 -11.84 -13.18
CA PRO A 73 -1.87 -12.54 -14.05
C PRO A 73 -2.07 -14.06 -13.94
N TYR A 74 -1.93 -14.78 -15.06
CA TYR A 74 -2.22 -16.23 -15.11
C TYR A 74 -1.41 -17.03 -14.09
N TRP A 75 -0.20 -16.57 -13.76
CA TRP A 75 0.68 -17.27 -12.84
C TRP A 75 0.20 -17.25 -11.39
N ASP A 76 -0.69 -16.32 -11.00
CA ASP A 76 -1.32 -16.32 -9.67
C ASP A 76 -2.27 -17.52 -9.47
N ALA A 77 -2.78 -18.09 -10.57
CA ALA A 77 -3.60 -19.31 -10.54
C ALA A 77 -2.76 -20.59 -10.44
N LEU A 78 -1.46 -20.53 -10.73
CA LEU A 78 -0.55 -21.68 -10.65
C LEU A 78 -0.16 -21.95 -9.18
N GLU A 79 0.24 -23.17 -8.86
CA GLU A 79 0.92 -23.40 -7.58
C GLU A 79 2.39 -23.00 -7.72
N VAL A 80 2.95 -22.35 -6.69
CA VAL A 80 4.38 -22.04 -6.64
C VAL A 80 5.14 -23.35 -6.49
N ASP A 81 5.97 -23.67 -7.48
CA ASP A 81 6.69 -24.93 -7.56
C ASP A 81 8.19 -24.69 -7.77
N SER A 82 9.01 -25.36 -6.97
CA SER A 82 10.46 -25.12 -6.94
C SER A 82 11.18 -25.56 -8.22
N ASN A 83 10.56 -26.43 -9.04
CA ASN A 83 11.20 -26.96 -10.25
C ASN A 83 10.90 -26.09 -11.48
N SER A 84 9.70 -25.51 -11.54
CA SER A 84 9.17 -24.75 -12.67
C SER A 84 9.11 -23.24 -12.43
N TRP A 85 9.56 -22.76 -11.27
CA TRP A 85 9.72 -21.33 -10.99
C TRP A 85 11.20 -20.96 -10.81
N LYS A 86 11.51 -19.69 -11.04
CA LYS A 86 12.84 -19.09 -10.84
C LYS A 86 12.74 -17.84 -9.97
N SER A 87 13.83 -17.55 -9.27
CA SER A 87 14.05 -16.28 -8.59
C SER A 87 14.72 -15.32 -9.56
N ILE A 88 14.18 -14.12 -9.70
CA ILE A 88 14.76 -13.07 -10.53
C ILE A 88 14.99 -11.83 -9.67
N ARG A 89 16.23 -11.32 -9.66
CA ARG A 89 16.54 -10.01 -9.07
C ARG A 89 16.57 -8.97 -10.16
N PHE A 90 15.86 -7.88 -9.93
CA PHE A 90 15.83 -6.72 -10.79
C PHE A 90 16.32 -5.47 -10.05
N GLN A 91 16.82 -4.52 -10.83
CA GLN A 91 17.04 -3.15 -10.39
C GLN A 91 16.21 -2.23 -11.28
N LEU A 92 15.46 -1.31 -10.69
CA LEU A 92 14.61 -0.37 -11.42
C LEU A 92 14.83 1.04 -10.88
N VAL A 93 15.00 1.99 -11.80
CA VAL A 93 15.12 3.42 -11.47
C VAL A 93 13.86 4.12 -11.94
N LYS A 94 13.11 4.73 -11.02
CA LYS A 94 11.93 5.54 -11.33
C LYS A 94 12.07 6.91 -10.68
N GLY A 95 12.21 7.95 -11.50
CA GLY A 95 12.55 9.28 -11.01
C GLY A 95 13.92 9.27 -10.31
N ASN A 96 13.93 9.61 -9.02
CA ASN A 96 15.14 9.59 -8.19
C ASN A 96 15.22 8.37 -7.25
N GLU A 97 14.28 7.43 -7.37
CA GLU A 97 14.20 6.26 -6.50
C GLU A 97 14.79 5.03 -7.20
N LEU A 98 15.58 4.27 -6.43
CA LEU A 98 16.16 3.00 -6.84
C LEU A 98 15.44 1.88 -6.12
N PHE A 99 14.82 0.98 -6.89
CA PHE A 99 14.11 -0.19 -6.41
C PHE A 99 14.99 -1.42 -6.58
N ASP A 100 15.20 -2.14 -5.48
CA ASP A 100 15.69 -3.52 -5.48
C ASP A 100 14.47 -4.44 -5.41
N ILE A 101 14.29 -5.26 -6.44
CA ILE A 101 13.11 -6.11 -6.60
C ILE A 101 13.57 -7.55 -6.77
N GLU A 102 13.01 -8.47 -5.99
CA GLU A 102 13.18 -9.91 -6.19
C GLU A 102 11.80 -10.54 -6.42
N LEU A 103 11.64 -11.33 -7.48
CA LEU A 103 10.37 -12.00 -7.80
C LEU A 103 10.59 -13.50 -8.01
N LEU A 104 9.61 -14.31 -7.57
CA LEU A 104 9.40 -15.67 -8.04
C LEU A 104 8.42 -15.64 -9.20
N ARG A 105 8.81 -16.20 -10.34
CA ARG A 105 7.96 -16.35 -11.53
C ARG A 105 8.14 -17.72 -12.17
N PRO A 106 7.10 -18.28 -12.81
CA PRO A 106 7.20 -19.56 -13.52
C PRO A 106 8.03 -19.44 -14.80
N ASP A 107 8.63 -20.54 -15.26
CA ASP A 107 9.46 -20.60 -16.47
C ASP A 107 8.75 -20.03 -17.71
N GLY A 108 7.44 -20.25 -17.82
CA GLY A 108 6.61 -19.69 -18.90
C GLY A 108 6.65 -18.16 -18.93
N TRP A 109 6.59 -17.51 -17.76
CA TRP A 109 6.66 -16.06 -17.64
C TRP A 109 8.02 -15.53 -18.08
N LEU A 110 9.10 -16.23 -17.70
CA LEU A 110 10.45 -15.83 -18.10
C LEU A 110 10.62 -15.89 -19.62
N LEU A 111 10.08 -16.95 -20.26
CA LEU A 111 10.12 -17.11 -21.71
C LEU A 111 9.32 -16.02 -22.43
N GLU A 112 8.09 -15.76 -21.97
CA GLU A 112 7.19 -14.74 -22.53
C GLU A 112 7.80 -13.33 -22.48
N ASN A 113 8.51 -13.02 -21.40
CA ASN A 113 9.11 -11.70 -21.18
C ASN A 113 10.58 -11.62 -21.65
N GLY A 114 11.11 -12.69 -22.27
CA GLY A 114 12.48 -12.73 -22.78
C GLY A 114 13.54 -12.44 -21.69
N VAL A 115 13.30 -12.93 -20.47
CA VAL A 115 14.15 -12.63 -19.30
C VAL A 115 15.55 -13.19 -19.52
N ALA A 116 16.55 -12.30 -19.54
CA ALA A 116 17.96 -12.66 -19.64
C ALA A 116 18.80 -11.74 -18.74
N VAL A 117 19.78 -12.30 -18.04
CA VAL A 117 20.71 -11.52 -17.19
C VAL A 117 21.42 -10.46 -18.03
N GLY A 118 21.42 -9.22 -17.55
CA GLY A 118 21.93 -8.04 -18.27
C GLY A 118 20.95 -7.43 -19.29
N GLY A 119 19.80 -8.06 -19.50
CA GLY A 119 18.69 -7.51 -20.29
C GLY A 119 17.76 -6.63 -19.47
N LYS A 120 16.67 -6.19 -20.12
CA LYS A 120 15.59 -5.43 -19.48
C LYS A 120 14.25 -6.11 -19.66
N VAL A 121 13.39 -5.99 -18.66
CA VAL A 121 12.01 -6.50 -18.67
C VAL A 121 11.08 -5.37 -18.23
N HIS A 122 9.95 -5.20 -18.91
CA HIS A 122 8.93 -4.26 -18.47
C HIS A 122 8.15 -4.89 -17.31
N LEU A 123 8.28 -4.32 -16.10
CA LEU A 123 7.57 -4.78 -14.92
C LEU A 123 6.32 -3.93 -14.70
N THR A 124 5.17 -4.58 -14.72
CA THR A 124 3.89 -4.00 -14.30
C THR A 124 3.52 -4.61 -12.94
N LEU A 125 3.87 -3.89 -11.86
CA LEU A 125 3.49 -4.19 -10.48
C LEU A 125 2.55 -3.07 -10.01
N PRO A 126 1.26 -3.12 -10.40
CA PRO A 126 0.31 -2.03 -10.13
C PRO A 126 0.22 -1.76 -8.63
N GLU A 127 0.32 -2.81 -7.82
CA GLU A 127 0.37 -2.78 -6.37
C GLU A 127 1.47 -1.90 -5.79
N GLN A 128 2.58 -1.67 -6.50
CA GLN A 128 3.67 -0.80 -6.06
C GLN A 128 3.74 0.49 -6.89
N SER A 129 2.73 0.77 -7.71
CA SER A 129 2.76 1.83 -8.72
C SER A 129 4.00 1.73 -9.62
N ILE A 130 4.45 0.51 -9.94
CA ILE A 130 5.57 0.25 -10.85
C ILE A 130 4.98 -0.21 -12.17
N ASP A 131 5.31 0.52 -13.24
CA ASP A 131 5.01 0.17 -14.63
C ASP A 131 6.14 0.74 -15.48
N ASP A 132 7.29 0.08 -15.44
CA ASP A 132 8.54 0.59 -16.03
C ASP A 132 9.52 -0.54 -16.37
N TRP A 133 10.57 -0.21 -17.11
CA TRP A 133 11.64 -1.13 -17.47
C TRP A 133 12.61 -1.34 -16.31
N ALA A 134 12.81 -2.60 -15.94
CA ALA A 134 13.77 -3.02 -14.93
C ALA A 134 14.95 -3.77 -15.56
N ASP A 135 16.15 -3.53 -15.06
CA ASP A 135 17.36 -4.30 -15.41
C ASP A 135 17.33 -5.66 -14.71
N VAL A 136 17.57 -6.73 -15.47
CA VAL A 136 17.67 -8.09 -14.94
C VAL A 136 19.08 -8.32 -14.40
N ILE A 137 19.20 -8.35 -13.08
CA ILE A 137 20.49 -8.47 -12.39
C ILE A 137 20.90 -9.93 -12.25
N GLU A 138 19.97 -10.80 -11.89
CA GLU A 138 20.24 -12.21 -11.61
C GLU A 138 19.01 -13.06 -11.90
N VAL A 139 19.24 -14.25 -12.45
CA VAL A 139 18.23 -15.32 -12.54
C VAL A 139 18.81 -16.56 -11.86
N SER A 140 18.12 -17.05 -10.84
CA SER A 140 18.55 -18.16 -9.99
C SER A 140 17.44 -19.20 -9.86
N ALA A 141 17.79 -20.41 -9.40
CA ALA A 141 16.79 -21.42 -9.07
C ALA A 141 15.81 -20.91 -8.01
N CYS A 142 14.56 -21.43 -8.01
CA CYS A 142 13.63 -21.14 -6.93
C CYS A 142 14.24 -21.60 -5.59
N PRO A 143 14.23 -20.74 -4.54
CA PRO A 143 14.71 -21.14 -3.23
C PRO A 143 13.81 -22.23 -2.63
N PRO A 144 14.26 -22.94 -1.58
CA PRO A 144 13.42 -23.89 -0.88
C PRO A 144 12.12 -23.22 -0.38
N LEU A 145 10.99 -23.81 -0.75
CA LEU A 145 9.68 -23.32 -0.31
C LEU A 145 9.42 -23.77 1.13
N ALA A 146 9.11 -22.83 2.01
CA ALA A 146 8.74 -23.12 3.38
C ALA A 146 7.47 -23.99 3.41
N LYS A 147 7.42 -24.94 4.35
CA LYS A 147 6.25 -25.80 4.60
C LYS A 147 5.37 -25.17 5.68
N GLY A 148 4.05 -25.31 5.57
CA GLY A 148 3.12 -24.87 6.61
C GLY A 148 1.94 -24.08 6.07
N THR A 149 1.21 -23.45 6.99
CA THR A 149 0.05 -22.59 6.71
C THR A 149 0.48 -21.24 6.15
N GLY A 150 -0.50 -20.45 5.71
CA GLY A 150 -0.24 -19.15 5.07
C GLY A 150 0.17 -19.28 3.61
N ARG A 151 0.55 -18.15 3.01
CA ARG A 151 0.87 -18.05 1.58
C ARG A 151 2.34 -17.77 1.35
N VAL A 152 2.83 -18.22 0.20
CA VAL A 152 4.24 -18.07 -0.19
C VAL A 152 4.51 -16.61 -0.55
N VAL A 153 5.65 -16.09 -0.10
CA VAL A 153 6.20 -14.81 -0.53
C VAL A 153 6.84 -15.00 -1.90
N THR A 154 6.24 -14.39 -2.92
CA THR A 154 6.66 -14.43 -4.32
C THR A 154 7.34 -13.15 -4.77
N GLY A 155 7.41 -12.14 -3.91
CA GLY A 155 8.09 -10.90 -4.23
C GLY A 155 8.61 -10.19 -2.99
N LEU A 156 9.74 -9.52 -3.16
CA LEU A 156 10.34 -8.61 -2.19
C LEU A 156 10.66 -7.33 -2.95
N ILE A 157 10.19 -6.20 -2.44
CA ILE A 157 10.46 -4.90 -3.01
C ILE A 157 11.04 -4.02 -1.91
N THR A 158 12.18 -3.41 -2.16
CA THR A 158 12.77 -2.43 -1.23
C THR A 158 13.36 -1.25 -1.97
N HIS A 159 13.23 -0.07 -1.37
CA HIS A 159 13.80 1.18 -1.84
C HIS A 159 13.94 2.13 -0.66
N ILE A 160 14.57 3.28 -0.90
CA ILE A 160 14.69 4.37 0.06
C ILE A 160 13.74 5.48 -0.38
N ARG A 161 12.85 5.94 0.51
CA ARG A 161 11.98 7.09 0.24
C ARG A 161 11.73 7.95 1.48
N PRO A 162 11.39 9.24 1.30
CA PRO A 162 10.74 10.05 2.33
C PRO A 162 9.24 9.73 2.44
N GLY A 163 8.55 10.31 3.43
CA GLY A 163 7.11 10.13 3.60
C GLY A 163 6.74 8.83 4.32
N VAL A 164 7.55 8.47 5.33
CA VAL A 164 7.24 7.40 6.27
C VAL A 164 6.59 8.01 7.51
N TYR A 165 5.68 7.27 8.12
CA TYR A 165 4.96 7.62 9.32
C TYR A 165 5.21 6.58 10.41
N ASP A 166 5.17 7.04 11.66
CA ASP A 166 5.03 6.23 12.85
C ASP A 166 3.54 6.10 13.20
N LEU A 167 2.95 4.94 12.89
CA LEU A 167 1.59 4.58 13.30
C LEU A 167 1.63 3.95 14.68
N PHE A 168 1.02 4.62 15.66
CA PHE A 168 0.88 4.13 17.02
C PHE A 168 -0.49 3.46 17.18
N LEU A 169 -0.50 2.28 17.78
CA LEU A 169 -1.71 1.52 18.08
C LEU A 169 -1.84 1.33 19.59
N GLU A 170 -3.07 1.27 20.10
CA GLU A 170 -3.32 0.91 21.49
C GLU A 170 -2.73 -0.48 21.81
N ASP A 171 -2.17 -0.66 23.00
CA ASP A 171 -1.52 -1.89 23.44
C ASP A 171 -0.32 -2.37 22.60
N ALA A 172 0.13 -1.61 21.59
CA ALA A 172 1.33 -1.93 20.84
C ALA A 172 2.58 -1.38 21.57
N PRO A 173 3.62 -2.21 21.78
CA PRO A 173 4.83 -1.75 22.45
C PRO A 173 5.67 -0.80 21.57
N GLU A 174 5.50 -0.87 20.26
CA GLU A 174 6.28 -0.11 19.27
C GLU A 174 5.35 0.43 18.17
N SER A 175 5.74 1.56 17.57
CA SER A 175 5.07 2.10 16.39
C SER A 175 5.38 1.28 15.14
N ILE A 176 4.48 1.34 14.17
CA ILE A 176 4.67 0.78 12.84
C ILE A 176 5.23 1.89 11.95
N GLY A 177 6.49 1.75 11.52
CA GLY A 177 7.05 2.53 10.43
C GLY A 177 6.41 2.13 9.10
N VAL A 178 5.63 3.02 8.50
CA VAL A 178 4.79 2.71 7.34
C VAL A 178 4.70 3.88 6.36
N THR A 179 4.50 3.61 5.08
CA THR A 179 4.27 4.65 4.08
C THR A 179 2.85 5.21 4.18
N ASP A 180 2.67 6.46 3.75
CA ASP A 180 1.37 7.12 3.61
C ASP A 180 0.29 6.28 2.91
N ASN A 181 0.68 5.58 1.85
CA ASN A 181 -0.21 4.82 0.98
C ASN A 181 -0.42 3.35 1.36
N HIS A 182 0.19 2.85 2.44
CA HIS A 182 0.04 1.42 2.79
C HIS A 182 -1.33 1.15 3.42
N PRO A 183 -2.15 0.22 2.89
CA PRO A 183 -3.50 0.00 3.41
C PRO A 183 -3.55 -0.96 4.59
N PHE A 184 -4.31 -0.57 5.60
CA PHE A 184 -4.68 -1.39 6.75
C PHE A 184 -6.16 -1.76 6.66
N TRP A 185 -6.51 -2.97 7.08
CA TRP A 185 -7.91 -3.36 7.16
C TRP A 185 -8.61 -2.66 8.33
N SER A 186 -9.51 -1.73 8.02
CA SER A 186 -10.39 -1.07 8.98
C SER A 186 -11.67 -1.89 9.17
N VAL A 187 -11.87 -2.35 10.39
CA VAL A 187 -13.11 -3.06 10.78
C VAL A 187 -14.28 -2.08 10.81
N ASP A 188 -14.04 -0.80 11.09
CA ASP A 188 -15.09 0.22 11.13
C ASP A 188 -15.62 0.55 9.73
N ARG A 189 -14.73 0.62 8.73
CA ARG A 189 -15.11 0.91 7.34
C ARG A 189 -15.39 -0.34 6.52
N GLN A 190 -15.03 -1.53 7.03
CA GLN A 190 -15.04 -2.78 6.27
C GLN A 190 -14.26 -2.63 4.95
N ASP A 191 -13.11 -1.96 5.01
CA ASP A 191 -12.29 -1.68 3.84
C ASP A 191 -10.80 -1.57 4.17
N PHE A 192 -9.98 -1.70 3.13
CA PHE A 192 -8.56 -1.36 3.20
C PHE A 192 -8.40 0.16 3.10
N VAL A 193 -7.91 0.77 4.17
CA VAL A 193 -7.74 2.22 4.32
C VAL A 193 -6.26 2.53 4.33
N VAL A 194 -5.82 3.42 3.44
CA VAL A 194 -4.43 3.89 3.40
C VAL A 194 -4.04 4.58 4.70
N THR A 195 -2.79 4.46 5.12
CA THR A 195 -2.28 5.02 6.38
C THR A 195 -2.68 6.47 6.60
N SER A 196 -2.55 7.32 5.58
CA SER A 196 -2.87 8.76 5.66
C SER A 196 -4.35 9.05 5.93
N ASP A 197 -5.25 8.13 5.57
CA ASP A 197 -6.70 8.27 5.75
C ASP A 197 -7.20 7.65 7.07
N LEU A 198 -6.33 6.98 7.84
CA LEU A 198 -6.66 6.44 9.15
C LEU A 198 -6.97 7.56 10.14
N ILE A 199 -8.05 7.39 10.90
CA ILE A 199 -8.43 8.35 11.95
C ILE A 199 -8.09 7.79 13.34
N ILE A 200 -7.72 8.67 14.27
CA ILE A 200 -7.49 8.30 15.67
C ILE A 200 -8.78 7.67 16.23
N GLY A 201 -8.63 6.53 16.90
CA GLY A 201 -9.71 5.71 17.44
C GLY A 201 -10.25 4.65 16.48
N GLU A 202 -9.89 4.68 15.19
CA GLU A 202 -10.32 3.69 14.19
C GLU A 202 -9.84 2.29 14.53
N ARG A 203 -10.73 1.30 14.40
CA ARG A 203 -10.44 -0.10 14.71
C ARG A 203 -9.84 -0.84 13.52
N LEU A 204 -8.61 -1.31 13.68
CA LEU A 204 -7.92 -2.19 12.75
C LEU A 204 -8.07 -3.66 13.17
N GLU A 205 -8.11 -4.57 12.20
CA GLU A 205 -8.10 -6.01 12.49
C GLU A 205 -6.71 -6.45 12.94
N ALA A 206 -6.67 -7.10 14.10
CA ALA A 206 -5.52 -7.75 14.69
C ALA A 206 -5.78 -9.27 14.81
N PHE A 207 -4.82 -10.05 15.30
CA PHE A 207 -5.01 -11.49 15.45
C PHE A 207 -6.09 -11.80 16.50
N GLY A 208 -7.26 -12.28 16.04
CA GLY A 208 -8.38 -12.66 16.91
C GLY A 208 -9.04 -11.51 17.68
N ARG A 209 -8.67 -10.24 17.41
CA ARG A 209 -9.22 -9.05 18.07
C ARG A 209 -9.14 -7.82 17.16
N THR A 210 -9.62 -6.68 17.66
CA THR A 210 -9.37 -5.38 17.04
C THR A 210 -8.43 -4.54 17.90
N VAL A 211 -7.70 -3.61 17.29
CA VAL A 211 -6.89 -2.60 17.98
C VAL A 211 -7.21 -1.22 17.44
N ARG A 212 -7.10 -0.16 18.25
CA ARG A 212 -7.37 1.20 17.79
C ARG A 212 -6.10 1.93 17.37
N VAL A 213 -6.25 2.80 16.37
CA VAL A 213 -5.25 3.81 16.01
C VAL A 213 -5.14 4.82 17.14
N ALA A 214 -3.97 4.92 17.77
CA ALA A 214 -3.72 5.84 18.87
C ALA A 214 -3.16 7.18 18.36
N ASN A 215 -2.25 7.14 17.39
CA ASN A 215 -1.64 8.34 16.82
C ASN A 215 -0.98 8.02 15.47
N LEU A 216 -0.77 9.05 14.65
CA LEU A 216 -0.01 8.95 13.41
C LEU A 216 0.92 10.15 13.31
N VAL A 217 2.23 9.91 13.27
CA VAL A 217 3.25 10.96 13.28
C VAL A 217 4.15 10.82 12.07
N SER A 218 4.35 11.91 11.33
CA SER A 218 5.31 11.92 10.21
C SER A 218 6.73 11.70 10.72
N ARG A 219 7.43 10.75 10.11
CA ARG A 219 8.84 10.44 10.39
C ARG A 219 9.71 11.18 9.41
N SER A 220 10.56 12.09 9.91
CA SER A 220 11.44 12.90 9.07
C SER A 220 12.57 12.10 8.43
N GLY A 221 13.04 12.57 7.27
CA GLY A 221 14.14 11.97 6.53
C GLY A 221 13.72 10.85 5.59
N GLU A 222 14.71 10.24 4.96
CA GLU A 222 14.53 9.10 4.06
C GLU A 222 14.74 7.79 4.82
N HIS A 223 13.91 6.81 4.53
CA HIS A 223 13.94 5.51 5.20
C HIS A 223 13.91 4.40 4.17
N ARG A 224 14.63 3.31 4.47
CA ARG A 224 14.49 2.06 3.73
C ARG A 224 13.12 1.46 4.06
N VAL A 225 12.31 1.21 3.04
CA VAL A 225 11.00 0.56 3.18
C VAL A 225 11.02 -0.80 2.51
N TYR A 226 10.14 -1.68 2.95
CA TYR A 226 10.04 -3.06 2.48
C TYR A 226 8.58 -3.36 2.18
N ASN A 227 8.33 -4.00 1.05
CA ASN A 227 7.04 -4.59 0.73
C ASN A 227 7.24 -6.02 0.22
N LEU A 228 6.18 -6.81 0.35
CA LEU A 228 6.14 -8.19 -0.10
C LEU A 228 5.27 -8.29 -1.36
N GLU A 229 5.35 -9.43 -2.03
CA GLU A 229 4.27 -9.96 -2.86
C GLU A 229 3.90 -11.32 -2.29
N VAL A 230 2.62 -11.50 -1.98
CA VAL A 230 2.10 -12.69 -1.30
C VAL A 230 1.13 -13.41 -2.21
N HIS A 231 1.50 -14.62 -2.60
CA HIS A 231 0.76 -15.44 -3.56
C HIS A 231 -0.74 -15.55 -3.22
N ARG A 232 -1.61 -15.23 -4.20
CA ARG A 232 -3.08 -15.30 -4.20
C ARG A 232 -3.85 -14.41 -3.24
N ASP A 233 -3.47 -14.36 -1.98
CA ASP A 233 -4.27 -13.69 -0.97
C ASP A 233 -3.98 -12.17 -0.95
N HIS A 234 -2.81 -11.70 -1.41
CA HIS A 234 -2.42 -10.28 -1.48
C HIS A 234 -2.65 -9.48 -0.17
N ILE A 235 -2.61 -10.17 0.97
CA ILE A 235 -2.65 -9.61 2.33
C ILE A 235 -1.65 -10.36 3.20
N TYR A 236 -1.19 -9.73 4.26
CA TYR A 236 -0.38 -10.37 5.29
C TYR A 236 -0.53 -9.68 6.64
N ARG A 237 -0.06 -10.34 7.71
CA ARG A 237 -0.07 -9.78 9.07
C ARG A 237 1.29 -9.23 9.49
N VAL A 238 1.28 -8.05 10.09
CA VAL A 238 2.47 -7.36 10.63
C VAL A 238 2.36 -7.12 12.13
N THR A 239 3.51 -6.91 12.78
CA THR A 239 3.69 -6.75 14.23
C THR A 239 3.33 -7.99 15.05
N SER A 240 3.66 -7.96 16.35
CA SER A 240 3.24 -8.97 17.32
C SER A 240 1.73 -9.00 17.56
N LEU A 241 1.01 -7.92 17.24
CA LEU A 241 -0.45 -7.88 17.32
C LEU A 241 -1.12 -8.57 16.11
N GLY A 242 -0.36 -8.84 15.04
CA GLY A 242 -0.88 -9.45 13.82
C GLY A 242 -1.87 -8.55 13.08
N ILE A 243 -1.50 -7.29 12.87
CA ILE A 243 -2.33 -6.31 12.15
C ILE A 243 -2.42 -6.70 10.69
N LEU A 244 -3.64 -6.74 10.15
CA LEU A 244 -3.89 -7.10 8.76
C LEU A 244 -3.60 -5.92 7.82
N VAL A 245 -2.67 -6.13 6.89
CA VAL A 245 -2.29 -5.15 5.85
C VAL A 245 -2.44 -5.74 4.46
N HIS A 246 -2.59 -4.85 3.49
CA HIS A 246 -2.70 -5.19 2.08
C HIS A 246 -1.33 -5.15 1.37
N ASN A 247 -1.15 -5.97 0.36
CA ASN A 247 0.09 -6.04 -0.43
C ASN A 247 0.28 -4.82 -1.35
N ALA A 248 -0.83 -4.33 -1.92
CA ALA A 248 -0.85 -3.08 -2.67
C ALA A 248 -0.60 -1.86 -1.79
N SER A 249 0.42 -1.08 -2.15
CA SER A 249 0.65 0.30 -1.75
C SER A 249 0.15 1.30 -2.82
N SER A 250 -0.49 0.83 -3.89
CA SER A 250 -1.08 1.68 -4.92
C SER A 250 -2.17 2.57 -4.32
N ASN A 251 -2.15 3.86 -4.64
CA ASN A 251 -3.17 4.79 -4.18
C ASN A 251 -4.56 4.35 -4.69
N PRO A 252 -5.47 3.86 -3.81
CA PRO A 252 -6.75 3.30 -4.24
C PRO A 252 -7.64 4.36 -4.88
N HIS A 253 -7.43 5.64 -4.55
CA HIS A 253 -8.18 6.75 -5.11
C HIS A 253 -7.88 6.97 -6.59
N LEU A 254 -6.76 6.44 -7.11
CA LEU A 254 -6.33 6.59 -8.49
C LEU A 254 -6.41 5.27 -9.28
N ALA A 255 -6.60 4.14 -8.59
CA ALA A 255 -6.64 2.82 -9.20
C ALA A 255 -7.74 2.72 -10.27
N GLY A 256 -7.38 2.23 -11.46
CA GLY A 256 -8.29 2.08 -12.60
C GLY A 256 -8.74 3.39 -13.25
N GLN A 257 -8.23 4.54 -12.82
CA GLN A 257 -8.58 5.83 -13.38
C GLN A 257 -7.53 6.33 -14.37
N THR A 258 -7.98 6.95 -15.46
CA THR A 258 -7.09 7.59 -16.45
C THR A 258 -6.95 9.08 -16.13
N PRO A 259 -5.73 9.60 -15.92
CA PRO A 259 -5.52 11.01 -15.64
C PRO A 259 -5.75 11.87 -16.89
N GLN A 260 -6.31 13.07 -16.69
CA GLN A 260 -6.31 14.10 -17.72
C GLN A 260 -4.97 14.85 -17.70
N PRO A 261 -4.16 14.79 -18.79
CA PRO A 261 -2.83 15.37 -18.79
C PRO A 261 -2.85 16.90 -18.70
N GLY A 262 -1.79 17.46 -18.13
CA GLY A 262 -1.59 18.90 -18.02
C GLY A 262 -0.64 19.29 -16.89
N THR A 263 -0.51 20.59 -16.66
CA THR A 263 0.27 21.16 -15.55
C THR A 263 -0.60 21.40 -14.32
N ARG A 264 0.04 21.64 -13.16
CA ARG A 264 -0.63 22.09 -11.93
C ARG A 264 -1.61 23.25 -12.18
N GLY A 265 -1.18 24.24 -12.96
CA GLY A 265 -2.00 25.40 -13.30
C GLY A 265 -3.23 25.02 -14.14
N THR A 266 -3.07 24.11 -15.10
CA THR A 266 -4.20 23.64 -15.91
C THR A 266 -5.22 22.85 -15.09
N GLY A 267 -4.79 22.00 -14.16
CA GLY A 267 -5.69 21.26 -13.27
C GLY A 267 -6.52 22.21 -12.41
N VAL A 268 -5.88 23.18 -11.76
CA VAL A 268 -6.56 24.20 -10.95
C VAL A 268 -7.54 25.04 -11.78
N ASN A 269 -7.15 25.45 -13.00
CA ASN A 269 -8.01 26.26 -13.87
C ASN A 269 -9.25 25.48 -14.35
N ARG A 270 -9.06 24.22 -14.75
CA ARG A 270 -10.16 23.32 -15.15
C ARG A 270 -11.11 23.07 -13.98
N ALA A 271 -10.58 22.77 -12.80
CA ALA A 271 -11.38 22.57 -11.59
C ALA A 271 -12.17 23.83 -11.23
N ARG A 272 -11.58 25.02 -11.40
CA ARG A 272 -12.24 26.31 -11.12
C ARG A 272 -13.40 26.55 -12.08
N ALA A 273 -13.22 26.27 -13.36
CA ALA A 273 -14.29 26.39 -14.35
C ALA A 273 -15.44 25.42 -14.06
N ALA A 274 -15.12 24.14 -13.81
CA ALA A 274 -16.12 23.12 -13.49
C ALA A 274 -16.88 23.43 -12.19
N GLU A 275 -16.21 23.95 -11.16
CA GLU A 275 -16.85 24.31 -9.89
C GLU A 275 -17.83 25.49 -10.06
N VAL A 276 -17.45 26.50 -10.85
CA VAL A 276 -18.32 27.62 -11.16
C VAL A 276 -19.56 27.14 -11.92
N GLU A 277 -19.37 26.30 -12.94
CA GLU A 277 -20.48 25.74 -13.71
C GLU A 277 -21.43 24.91 -12.84
N LEU A 278 -20.88 24.06 -11.97
CA LEU A 278 -21.65 23.25 -11.04
C LEU A 278 -22.51 24.12 -10.10
N VAL A 279 -21.90 25.15 -9.49
CA VAL A 279 -22.62 26.08 -8.60
C VAL A 279 -23.66 26.88 -9.35
N GLN A 280 -23.34 27.38 -10.55
CA GLN A 280 -24.29 28.13 -11.37
C GLN A 280 -25.50 27.28 -11.75
N ARG A 281 -25.27 26.03 -12.15
CA ARG A 281 -26.29 25.10 -12.60
C ARG A 281 -27.16 24.55 -11.47
N THR A 282 -26.58 24.29 -10.29
CA THR A 282 -27.26 23.51 -9.24
C THR A 282 -27.51 24.29 -7.95
N GLY A 283 -26.90 25.46 -7.79
CA GLY A 283 -26.88 26.20 -6.52
C GLY A 283 -26.05 25.52 -5.42
N LYS A 284 -25.28 24.48 -5.74
CA LYS A 284 -24.39 23.74 -4.83
C LYS A 284 -23.05 23.47 -5.52
N GLY A 285 -21.99 23.27 -4.73
CA GLY A 285 -20.67 22.94 -5.25
C GLY A 285 -20.04 21.77 -4.49
N THR A 286 -18.75 21.52 -4.73
CA THR A 286 -17.99 20.46 -4.06
C THR A 286 -17.61 20.80 -2.62
N LYS A 287 -17.76 22.07 -2.24
CA LYS A 287 -17.63 22.59 -0.88
C LYS A 287 -18.98 23.10 -0.38
N ALA A 288 -19.12 23.17 0.94
CA ALA A 288 -20.19 23.93 1.60
C ALA A 288 -20.00 25.45 1.43
N TRP A 289 -20.26 25.95 0.22
CA TRP A 289 -20.29 27.38 -0.08
C TRP A 289 -21.36 28.09 0.74
N THR A 290 -21.05 29.25 1.32
CA THR A 290 -22.07 30.06 2.01
C THR A 290 -23.06 30.64 0.98
N PRO A 291 -24.29 31.02 1.40
CA PRO A 291 -25.25 31.67 0.51
C PRO A 291 -24.67 32.88 -0.23
N GLU A 292 -23.85 33.70 0.45
CA GLU A 292 -23.20 34.88 -0.12
C GLU A 292 -22.13 34.49 -1.15
N GLN A 293 -21.40 33.39 -0.91
CA GLN A 293 -20.43 32.87 -1.87
C GLN A 293 -21.11 32.28 -3.11
N ILE A 294 -22.25 31.60 -2.94
CA ILE A 294 -23.06 31.10 -4.06
C ILE A 294 -23.55 32.28 -4.89
N GLU A 295 -24.13 33.31 -4.24
CA GLU A 295 -24.57 34.53 -4.93
C GLU A 295 -23.42 35.20 -5.70
N TYR A 296 -22.22 35.28 -5.08
CA TYR A 296 -21.03 35.79 -5.75
C TYR A 296 -20.70 35.02 -7.03
N ILE A 297 -20.70 33.69 -6.97
CA ILE A 297 -20.39 32.83 -8.12
C ILE A 297 -21.44 33.01 -9.22
N GLN A 298 -22.72 33.07 -8.85
CA GLN A 298 -23.83 33.30 -9.78
C GLN A 298 -23.67 34.62 -10.53
N GLN A 299 -23.35 35.71 -9.82
CA GLN A 299 -23.22 37.04 -10.41
C GLN A 299 -21.93 37.24 -11.22
N ASN A 300 -20.82 36.63 -10.79
CA ASN A 300 -19.49 36.97 -11.32
C ASN A 300 -18.90 35.89 -12.25
N GLY A 301 -19.47 34.68 -12.30
CA GLY A 301 -18.93 33.59 -13.11
C GLY A 301 -17.52 33.15 -12.70
N ARG A 302 -17.17 33.31 -11.41
CA ARG A 302 -15.87 32.93 -10.85
C ARG A 302 -15.97 32.68 -9.36
N LEU A 303 -15.07 31.85 -8.83
CA LEU A 303 -14.99 31.59 -7.39
C LEU A 303 -14.68 32.86 -6.60
N PRO A 304 -15.14 32.94 -5.33
CA PRO A 304 -14.82 34.04 -4.44
C PRO A 304 -13.29 34.24 -4.28
N PRO A 305 -12.84 35.46 -3.98
CA PRO A 305 -11.43 35.72 -3.66
C PRO A 305 -10.96 34.86 -2.49
N GLY A 306 -9.68 34.49 -2.49
CA GLY A 306 -9.09 33.67 -1.43
C GLY A 306 -9.26 32.15 -1.60
N GLN A 307 -10.00 31.68 -2.60
CA GLN A 307 -10.13 30.24 -2.87
C GLN A 307 -8.88 29.68 -3.58
N VAL A 308 -8.20 28.75 -2.90
CA VAL A 308 -6.99 28.06 -3.37
C VAL A 308 -7.37 26.64 -3.80
N GLY A 309 -6.82 26.19 -4.94
CA GLY A 309 -6.91 24.79 -5.36
C GLY A 309 -5.79 23.97 -4.74
N HIS A 310 -6.13 23.04 -3.86
CA HIS A 310 -5.25 22.05 -3.25
C HIS A 310 -5.22 20.77 -4.10
N HIS A 311 -4.04 20.26 -4.43
CA HIS A 311 -3.90 18.96 -5.09
C HIS A 311 -4.12 17.83 -4.09
N ILE A 312 -5.23 17.10 -4.22
CA ILE A 312 -5.67 16.06 -3.28
C ILE A 312 -4.63 14.95 -3.18
N ASN A 313 -4.18 14.47 -4.34
CA ASN A 313 -3.07 13.54 -4.49
C ASN A 313 -1.84 14.34 -4.95
N ASN A 314 -0.79 14.35 -4.14
CA ASN A 314 0.32 15.26 -4.30
C ASN A 314 1.07 15.05 -5.64
N VAL A 315 1.33 16.14 -6.36
CA VAL A 315 1.91 16.10 -7.72
C VAL A 315 3.36 15.59 -7.76
N ALA A 316 4.07 15.58 -6.63
CA ALA A 316 5.41 15.03 -6.59
C ALA A 316 5.41 13.50 -6.75
N ASP A 317 4.41 12.83 -6.17
CA ASP A 317 4.26 11.37 -6.23
C ASP A 317 3.36 10.94 -7.40
N PHE A 318 2.47 11.82 -7.86
CA PHE A 318 1.49 11.57 -8.93
C PHE A 318 1.56 12.65 -10.04
N PRO A 319 2.71 12.82 -10.72
CA PRO A 319 2.89 13.90 -11.71
C PRO A 319 1.92 13.84 -12.89
N GLU A 320 1.48 12.66 -13.28
CA GLU A 320 0.50 12.42 -14.34
C GLU A 320 -0.88 13.02 -14.00
N TRP A 321 -1.21 13.14 -12.71
CA TRP A 321 -2.45 13.71 -12.19
C TRP A 321 -2.40 15.23 -11.99
N ALA A 322 -1.29 15.90 -12.32
CA ALA A 322 -1.11 17.34 -12.09
C ALA A 322 -2.14 18.22 -12.81
N GLY A 323 -2.54 17.79 -14.01
CA GLY A 323 -3.49 18.49 -14.89
C GLY A 323 -4.95 18.08 -14.71
N ASP A 324 -5.23 17.08 -13.88
CA ASP A 324 -6.57 16.54 -13.74
C ASP A 324 -7.40 17.40 -12.77
N PRO A 325 -8.54 17.98 -13.20
CA PRO A 325 -9.38 18.81 -12.33
C PRO A 325 -10.00 18.04 -11.17
N ARG A 326 -10.18 16.72 -11.31
CA ARG A 326 -10.74 15.89 -10.24
C ARG A 326 -9.77 15.77 -9.07
N ASN A 327 -8.48 15.97 -9.31
CA ASN A 327 -7.44 15.98 -8.28
C ASN A 327 -7.32 17.32 -7.53
N ILE A 328 -8.32 18.21 -7.62
CA ILE A 328 -8.30 19.53 -6.98
C ILE A 328 -9.44 19.67 -5.97
N LYS A 329 -9.11 20.03 -4.73
CA LYS A 329 -10.02 20.45 -3.67
C LYS A 329 -9.91 21.95 -3.42
N PHE A 330 -11.02 22.67 -3.29
CA PHE A 330 -10.98 24.10 -2.96
C PHE A 330 -10.96 24.34 -1.45
N VAL A 331 -10.01 25.15 -1.00
CA VAL A 331 -9.78 25.48 0.41
C VAL A 331 -9.65 27.00 0.62
N ASP A 332 -9.91 27.44 1.85
CA ASP A 332 -9.86 28.87 2.21
C ASP A 332 -8.41 29.31 2.46
N GLY A 333 -7.85 30.02 1.48
CA GLY A 333 -6.53 30.62 1.55
C GLY A 333 -5.40 29.60 1.68
N GLN A 334 -4.20 30.13 1.93
CA GLN A 334 -3.03 29.30 2.16
C GLN A 334 -3.07 28.57 3.51
N ALA A 335 -3.80 29.11 4.50
CA ALA A 335 -4.00 28.45 5.78
C ALA A 335 -4.81 27.15 5.62
N GLY A 336 -5.91 27.17 4.86
CA GLY A 336 -6.67 25.96 4.54
C GLY A 336 -5.84 24.96 3.75
N ASN A 337 -5.05 25.42 2.78
CA ASN A 337 -4.13 24.56 2.05
C ASN A 337 -3.10 23.90 2.98
N LEU A 338 -2.47 24.66 3.87
CA LEU A 338 -1.52 24.13 4.86
C LEU A 338 -2.17 23.12 5.82
N ALA A 339 -3.45 23.31 6.16
CA ALA A 339 -4.20 22.39 7.01
C ALA A 339 -4.42 21.03 6.33
N GLU A 340 -4.67 20.98 5.02
CA GLU A 340 -4.72 19.71 4.26
C GLU A 340 -3.37 18.97 4.30
N HIS A 341 -2.27 19.73 4.37
CA HIS A 341 -0.94 19.20 4.60
C HIS A 341 -0.60 19.01 6.09
N GLY A 342 -1.57 18.97 7.00
CA GLY A 342 -1.33 18.74 8.42
C GLY A 342 -0.37 19.73 9.09
N GLY A 343 -0.34 20.99 8.62
CA GLY A 343 0.53 22.03 9.17
C GLY A 343 1.92 22.14 8.54
N ASN A 344 2.28 21.29 7.57
CA ASN A 344 3.56 21.34 6.87
C ASN A 344 3.42 20.91 5.40
N PHE A 345 3.67 21.83 4.45
CA PHE A 345 3.59 21.55 3.00
C PHE A 345 4.50 20.42 2.48
N GLN A 346 5.45 19.95 3.28
CA GLN A 346 6.24 18.76 2.95
C GLN A 346 5.47 17.45 3.18
N ASN A 347 4.40 17.48 3.97
CA ASN A 347 3.54 16.32 4.16
C ASN A 347 2.80 16.02 2.84
N LYS A 348 2.81 14.75 2.47
CA LYS A 348 2.11 14.26 1.29
C LYS A 348 0.62 14.21 1.57
N THR A 349 -0.16 14.34 0.50
CA THR A 349 -1.61 14.29 0.55
C THR A 349 -2.07 13.26 -0.48
N THR A 350 -3.05 12.47 -0.07
CA THR A 350 -3.77 11.50 -0.89
C THR A 350 -5.23 11.57 -0.52
N GLY A 351 -6.11 11.25 -1.47
CA GLY A 351 -7.55 11.27 -1.19
C GLY A 351 -8.38 11.05 -2.44
N PRO A 352 -9.70 10.87 -2.28
CA PRO A 352 -10.61 10.60 -3.39
C PRO A 352 -10.64 11.75 -4.38
N LEU A 353 -10.69 11.42 -5.66
CA LEU A 353 -10.94 12.40 -6.71
C LEU A 353 -12.35 13.00 -6.58
N ILE A 354 -12.50 14.26 -6.99
CA ILE A 354 -13.75 15.02 -6.91
C ILE A 354 -14.30 15.29 -8.31
N ASP A 355 -15.39 14.62 -8.65
CA ASP A 355 -16.17 14.91 -9.86
C ASP A 355 -17.09 16.14 -9.68
N ARG A 356 -17.31 16.91 -10.75
CA ARG A 356 -18.04 18.19 -10.76
C ARG A 356 -19.11 18.26 -11.83
#